data_AF-A0AAJ4T646-F1
#
_entry.id   AF-A0AAJ4T646-F1
#
_cell.length_a   1.000
_cell.length_b   1.000
_cell.length_c   1.000
_cell.angle_alpha   90.00
_cell.angle_beta   90.00
_cell.angle_gamma   90.00
#
_symmetry.space_group_name_H-M   'P 1'
#
loop_
_entity.id
_entity.type
_entity.pdbx_description
1 polymer ?
#
loop_
_entity_poly.entity_id
_entity_poly.type
_entity_poly.pdbx_seq_one_letter_code
_entity_poly.pdbx_strand_id
1 'polypeptide(L)'
;MSLGHGVDFKSTDPQVVRFYLWSLRQTATYRNLGCAAMFTYLTGFRAAEVRPFHISGKTKEGVLVTSAKRKKGQAEVMKLREWSTRLRVVVARAEQTHSVPRQYLFANSKGQAYTRSGMGSVWQDAMFEWIASFDAEAAAALARKRAAELEYILAYKKGLKVAKYEADYRLADHAQYFSLQDIRPAAITTKLSNRNADAYDFAAHANPSTTHKHYDRRKIKKAGATE
;
A
#
# COMPACT_ATOMS: atom_id res chain seq x y z
N MET A 1 -23.55 -23.68 18.79
CA MET A 1 -22.53 -23.81 17.73
C MET A 1 -22.23 -22.41 17.19
N SER A 2 -21.16 -21.78 17.66
CA SER A 2 -20.75 -20.44 17.20
C SER A 2 -19.76 -20.60 16.06
N LEU A 3 -20.15 -20.18 14.85
CA LEU A 3 -19.30 -20.19 13.67
C LEU A 3 -18.19 -19.15 13.86
N GLY A 4 -16.94 -19.62 13.70
CA GLY A 4 -15.74 -18.86 13.94
C GLY A 4 -15.67 -17.59 13.10
N HIS A 5 -15.30 -16.49 13.76
CA HIS A 5 -14.96 -15.23 13.11
C HIS A 5 -13.75 -15.45 12.20
N GLY A 6 -13.99 -15.46 10.89
CA GLY A 6 -12.94 -15.36 9.89
C GLY A 6 -12.24 -14.01 10.08
N VAL A 7 -10.91 -14.03 10.16
CA VAL A 7 -10.13 -12.79 10.11
C VAL A 7 -10.26 -12.23 8.69
N ASP A 8 -11.17 -11.28 8.49
CA ASP A 8 -11.31 -10.55 7.22
C ASP A 8 -10.05 -9.71 6.99
N PHE A 9 -9.24 -10.09 6.00
CA PHE A 9 -8.11 -9.29 5.56
C PHE A 9 -8.60 -8.21 4.60
N LYS A 10 -8.27 -6.94 4.89
CA LYS A 10 -8.81 -5.74 4.21
C LYS A 10 -8.42 -5.54 2.73
N SER A 11 -7.57 -6.39 2.12
CA SER A 11 -7.15 -6.22 0.72
C SER A 11 -7.06 -7.53 -0.09
N THR A 12 -7.43 -7.41 -1.38
CA THR A 12 -7.37 -8.47 -2.40
C THR A 12 -6.62 -7.99 -3.65
N ASP A 13 -6.06 -8.93 -4.44
CA ASP A 13 -5.29 -8.59 -5.66
C ASP A 13 -6.05 -7.70 -6.66
N PRO A 14 -7.35 -7.94 -6.92
CA PRO A 14 -8.12 -7.07 -7.81
C PRO A 14 -8.24 -5.64 -7.28
N GLN A 15 -8.29 -5.44 -5.96
CA GLN A 15 -8.41 -4.11 -5.35
C GLN A 15 -7.16 -3.27 -5.56
N VAL A 16 -5.96 -3.84 -5.37
CA VAL A 16 -4.70 -3.12 -5.57
C VAL A 16 -4.54 -2.70 -7.03
N VAL A 17 -4.90 -3.58 -7.97
CA VAL A 17 -4.84 -3.27 -9.40
C VAL A 17 -5.85 -2.18 -9.78
N ARG A 18 -7.09 -2.25 -9.27
CA ARG A 18 -8.12 -1.23 -9.53
C ARG A 18 -7.72 0.14 -8.98
N PHE A 19 -7.23 0.19 -7.73
CA PHE A 19 -6.72 1.43 -7.14
C PHE A 19 -5.54 2.00 -7.94
N TYR A 20 -4.59 1.15 -8.34
CA TYR A 20 -3.48 1.54 -9.19
C TYR A 20 -3.97 2.18 -10.51
N LEU A 21 -4.86 1.51 -11.24
CA LEU A 21 -5.37 2.01 -12.52
C LEU A 21 -6.14 3.32 -12.37
N TRP A 22 -6.98 3.43 -11.33
CA TRP A 22 -7.68 4.66 -10.99
C TRP A 22 -6.68 5.81 -10.72
N SER A 23 -5.64 5.55 -9.92
CA SER A 23 -4.66 6.58 -9.51
C SER A 23 -3.88 7.20 -10.66
N LEU A 24 -3.71 6.47 -11.78
CA LEU A 24 -2.95 6.97 -12.93
C LEU A 24 -3.57 8.23 -13.54
N ARG A 25 -4.90 8.37 -13.42
CA ARG A 25 -5.68 9.50 -13.94
C ARG A 25 -5.82 10.65 -12.94
N GLN A 26 -5.20 10.54 -11.77
CA GLN A 26 -5.33 11.50 -10.68
C GLN A 26 -4.13 12.45 -10.61
N THR A 27 -4.09 13.27 -9.56
CA THR A 27 -2.96 14.14 -9.22
C THR A 27 -1.66 13.35 -9.13
N ALA A 28 -0.52 14.03 -9.31
CA ALA A 28 0.80 13.42 -9.19
C ALA A 28 1.00 12.68 -7.86
N THR A 29 0.44 13.23 -6.78
CA THR A 29 0.46 12.62 -5.44
C THR A 29 -0.29 11.29 -5.40
N TYR A 30 -1.53 11.21 -5.92
CA TYR A 30 -2.29 9.96 -5.92
C TYR A 30 -1.70 8.94 -6.89
N ARG A 31 -1.23 9.38 -8.06
CA ARG A 31 -0.48 8.52 -8.99
C ARG A 31 0.74 7.90 -8.33
N ASN A 32 1.48 8.67 -7.54
CA ASN A 32 2.63 8.19 -6.77
C ASN A 32 2.23 7.11 -5.75
N LEU A 33 1.14 7.32 -5.01
CA LEU A 33 0.62 6.34 -4.05
C LEU A 33 0.13 5.05 -4.71
N GLY A 34 -0.55 5.14 -5.85
CA GLY A 34 -0.96 3.95 -6.60
C GLY A 34 0.23 3.19 -7.19
N CYS A 35 1.26 3.89 -7.66
CA CYS A 35 2.52 3.24 -8.05
C CYS A 35 3.18 2.56 -6.85
N ALA A 36 3.20 3.19 -5.67
CA ALA A 36 3.70 2.57 -4.44
C ALA A 36 2.88 1.32 -4.04
N ALA A 37 1.56 1.35 -4.23
CA ALA A 37 0.68 0.22 -4.00
C ALA A 37 1.04 -0.98 -4.91
N MET A 38 1.11 -0.73 -6.21
CA MET A 38 1.43 -1.76 -7.20
C MET A 38 2.87 -2.27 -7.06
N PHE A 39 3.81 -1.39 -6.72
CA PHE A 39 5.19 -1.76 -6.43
C PHE A 39 5.27 -2.69 -5.21
N THR A 40 4.56 -2.35 -4.13
CA THR A 40 4.47 -3.18 -2.92
C THR A 40 3.91 -4.56 -3.25
N TYR A 41 2.88 -4.62 -4.09
CA TYR A 41 2.27 -5.87 -4.52
C TYR A 41 3.23 -6.74 -5.34
N LEU A 42 3.96 -6.15 -6.30
CA LEU A 42 4.89 -6.89 -7.16
C LEU A 42 6.17 -7.34 -6.44
N THR A 43 6.61 -6.61 -5.43
CA THR A 43 7.89 -6.87 -4.74
C THR A 43 7.72 -7.61 -3.42
N GLY A 44 6.55 -7.50 -2.80
CA GLY A 44 6.33 -8.01 -1.44
C GLY A 44 7.20 -7.31 -0.40
N PHE A 45 7.74 -6.12 -0.70
CA PHE A 45 8.47 -5.32 0.28
C PHE A 45 7.52 -4.79 1.36
N ARG A 46 8.05 -4.55 2.56
CA ARG A 46 7.25 -3.96 3.64
C ARG A 46 6.98 -2.50 3.35
N ALA A 47 5.86 -1.96 3.85
CA ALA A 47 5.59 -0.52 3.77
C ALA A 47 6.75 0.35 4.32
N ALA A 48 7.48 -0.15 5.32
CA ALA A 48 8.67 0.53 5.88
C ALA A 48 9.92 0.47 4.97
N GLU A 49 9.96 -0.45 4.02
CA GLU A 49 11.01 -0.58 3.00
C GLU A 49 10.62 0.21 1.72
N VAL A 50 9.31 0.25 1.40
CA VAL A 50 8.78 0.98 0.23
C VAL A 50 8.77 2.49 0.44
N ARG A 51 8.35 2.98 1.62
CA ARG A 51 8.28 4.43 1.91
C ARG A 51 9.61 5.16 1.67
N PRO A 52 10.74 4.69 2.20
CA PRO A 52 12.04 5.29 1.96
C PRO A 52 12.81 4.56 0.83
N PHE A 53 12.12 3.99 -0.17
CA PHE A 53 12.81 3.29 -1.26
C PHE A 53 13.69 4.29 -2.03
N HIS A 54 15.00 4.14 -1.88
CA HIS A 54 15.99 5.00 -2.50
C HIS A 54 16.19 4.63 -3.98
N ILE A 55 16.38 5.61 -4.84
CA ILE A 55 16.51 5.41 -6.30
C ILE A 55 17.73 4.55 -6.65
N SER A 56 18.79 4.59 -5.85
CA SER A 56 19.96 3.69 -6.01
C SER A 56 19.64 2.21 -5.76
N GLY A 57 18.48 1.90 -5.17
CA GLY A 57 18.00 0.53 -5.02
C GLY A 57 17.56 -0.09 -6.35
N LYS A 58 17.48 0.67 -7.46
CA LYS A 58 17.30 0.11 -8.80
C LYS A 58 18.67 -0.38 -9.31
N THR A 59 18.79 -1.68 -9.52
CA THR A 59 19.98 -2.30 -10.10
C THR A 59 19.69 -2.79 -11.52
N LYS A 60 20.70 -3.36 -12.18
CA LYS A 60 20.53 -3.95 -13.51
C LYS A 60 19.59 -5.17 -13.47
N GLU A 61 19.64 -5.94 -12.38
CA GLU A 61 18.91 -7.19 -12.16
C GLU A 61 17.49 -6.96 -11.64
N GLY A 62 17.28 -5.91 -10.84
CA GLY A 62 15.98 -5.69 -10.20
C GLY A 62 15.91 -4.48 -9.30
N VAL A 63 15.02 -4.56 -8.30
CA VAL A 63 14.95 -3.62 -7.19
C VAL A 63 15.44 -4.27 -5.91
N LEU A 64 16.28 -3.55 -5.18
CA LEU A 64 17.02 -4.01 -4.02
C LEU A 64 16.66 -3.15 -2.81
N VAL A 65 16.34 -3.78 -1.68
CA VAL A 65 16.19 -3.10 -0.39
C VAL A 65 16.97 -3.82 0.70
N THR A 66 17.52 -3.04 1.64
CA THR A 66 17.98 -3.57 2.91
C THR A 66 16.77 -3.86 3.80
N SER A 67 16.71 -5.04 4.41
CA SER A 67 15.58 -5.45 5.26
C SER A 67 15.40 -4.49 6.44
N ALA A 68 14.19 -3.94 6.59
CA ALA A 68 13.88 -2.99 7.67
C ALA A 68 13.81 -3.63 9.07
N LYS A 69 13.74 -4.96 9.16
CA LYS A 69 13.80 -5.68 10.45
C LYS A 69 15.22 -6.20 10.64
N ARG A 70 16.01 -5.53 11.50
CA ARG A 70 17.31 -5.99 11.98
C ARG A 70 17.26 -6.15 13.50
N LYS A 71 17.79 -7.25 14.05
CA LYS A 71 18.21 -7.32 15.45
C LYS A 71 19.66 -6.83 15.55
N LYS A 72 19.97 -6.00 16.55
CA LYS A 72 21.33 -5.46 16.78
C LYS A 72 22.34 -6.61 16.75
N GLY A 73 23.38 -6.49 15.93
CA GLY A 73 24.43 -7.51 15.76
C GLY A 73 24.24 -8.52 14.62
N GLN A 74 23.08 -8.57 13.95
CA GLN A 74 22.89 -9.43 12.78
C GLN A 74 23.38 -8.78 11.48
N ALA A 75 23.82 -9.62 10.53
CA ALA A 75 24.20 -9.22 9.17
C ALA A 75 23.02 -8.58 8.43
N GLU A 76 23.33 -7.64 7.54
CA GLU A 76 22.32 -7.02 6.69
C GLU A 76 21.79 -8.02 5.67
N VAL A 77 20.48 -8.24 5.69
CA VAL A 77 19.81 -9.05 4.67
C VAL A 77 19.28 -8.11 3.60
N MET A 78 19.83 -8.22 2.40
CA MET A 78 19.31 -7.54 1.22
C MET A 78 18.25 -8.39 0.53
N LYS A 79 17.24 -7.75 -0.04
CA LYS A 79 16.19 -8.41 -0.82
C LYS A 79 16.19 -7.86 -2.23
N LEU A 80 16.59 -8.68 -3.19
CA LEU A 80 16.45 -8.38 -4.61
C LEU A 80 15.11 -8.91 -5.11
N ARG A 81 14.43 -8.13 -5.94
CA ARG A 81 13.27 -8.56 -6.72
C ARG A 81 13.56 -8.27 -8.18
N GLU A 82 13.67 -9.33 -8.96
CA GLU A 82 14.03 -9.25 -10.37
C GLU A 82 13.03 -8.41 -11.16
N TRP A 83 13.53 -7.79 -12.24
CA TRP A 83 12.69 -7.03 -13.13
C TRP A 83 11.68 -7.91 -13.86
N SER A 84 10.39 -7.59 -13.67
CA SER A 84 9.33 -7.98 -14.60
C SER A 84 8.90 -6.79 -15.46
N THR A 85 8.26 -7.04 -16.60
CA THR A 85 7.68 -5.97 -17.45
C THR A 85 6.76 -5.06 -16.64
N ARG A 86 5.89 -5.64 -15.79
CA ARG A 86 4.99 -4.87 -14.93
C ARG A 86 5.75 -4.02 -13.92
N LEU A 87 6.80 -4.56 -13.30
CA LEU A 87 7.60 -3.82 -12.33
C LEU A 87 8.35 -2.65 -12.99
N ARG A 88 8.94 -2.87 -14.16
CA ARG A 88 9.59 -1.79 -14.95
C ARG A 88 8.60 -0.66 -15.26
N VAL A 89 7.40 -0.99 -15.73
CA VAL A 89 6.36 -0.01 -16.05
C VAL A 89 5.92 0.78 -14.81
N VAL A 90 5.73 0.11 -13.68
CA VAL A 90 5.34 0.78 -12.42
C VAL A 90 6.42 1.73 -11.94
N VAL A 91 7.70 1.32 -11.99
CA VAL A 91 8.83 2.17 -11.62
C VAL A 91 8.94 3.38 -12.54
N ALA A 92 8.86 3.18 -13.86
CA ALA A 92 8.92 4.28 -14.83
C ALA A 92 7.77 5.30 -14.62
N ARG A 93 6.56 4.82 -14.29
CA ARG A 93 5.41 5.70 -13.97
C ARG A 93 5.61 6.46 -12.67
N ALA A 94 6.16 5.82 -11.63
CA ALA A 94 6.52 6.50 -10.38
C ALA A 94 7.58 7.58 -10.61
N GLU A 95 8.48 7.39 -11.57
CA GLU A 95 9.49 8.40 -11.87
C GLU A 95 8.92 9.67 -12.49
N GLN A 96 7.77 9.56 -13.15
CA GLN A 96 7.06 10.66 -13.80
C GLN A 96 6.17 11.46 -12.85
N THR A 97 6.02 11.07 -11.58
CA THR A 97 5.15 11.78 -10.61
C THR A 97 5.81 12.98 -9.95
N HIS A 98 7.06 13.29 -10.31
CA HIS A 98 7.83 14.33 -9.65
C HIS A 98 8.63 15.14 -10.66
N SER A 99 8.52 16.46 -10.58
CA SER A 99 9.31 17.44 -11.34
C SER A 99 10.52 17.97 -10.57
N VAL A 100 10.65 17.64 -9.29
CA VAL A 100 11.74 18.09 -8.42
C VAL A 100 12.81 17.01 -8.25
N PRO A 101 14.09 17.40 -8.02
CA PRO A 101 15.14 16.47 -7.60
C PRO A 101 14.72 15.69 -6.34
N ARG A 102 15.03 14.39 -6.33
CA ARG A 102 14.65 13.50 -5.23
C ARG A 102 15.62 12.33 -5.16
N GLN A 103 15.72 11.78 -3.96
CA GLN A 103 16.51 10.57 -3.69
C GLN A 103 15.62 9.32 -3.56
N TYR A 104 14.32 9.51 -3.37
CA TYR A 104 13.36 8.44 -3.14
C TYR A 104 12.46 8.25 -4.35
N LEU A 105 12.15 7.01 -4.68
CA LEU A 105 11.24 6.69 -5.78
C LEU A 105 9.83 7.22 -5.49
N PHE A 106 9.36 7.04 -4.26
CA PHE A 106 8.07 7.53 -3.77
C PHE A 106 8.30 8.71 -2.81
N ALA A 107 8.55 9.89 -3.37
CA ALA A 107 8.82 11.09 -2.59
C ALA A 107 7.55 11.90 -2.29
N ASN A 108 7.59 12.74 -1.26
CA ASN A 108 6.58 13.77 -1.06
C ASN A 108 6.81 14.95 -2.02
N SER A 109 5.97 15.99 -1.94
CA SER A 109 6.07 17.19 -2.78
C SER A 109 7.40 17.95 -2.63
N LYS A 110 8.13 17.73 -1.54
CA LYS A 110 9.46 18.32 -1.27
C LYS A 110 10.63 17.41 -1.71
N GLY A 111 10.37 16.29 -2.38
CA GLY A 111 11.40 15.34 -2.79
C GLY A 111 11.94 14.45 -1.65
N GLN A 112 11.36 14.54 -0.46
CA GLN A 112 11.78 13.79 0.74
C GLN A 112 10.98 12.49 0.89
N ALA A 113 11.51 11.53 1.65
CA ALA A 113 10.77 10.33 2.01
C ALA A 113 9.54 10.68 2.86
N TYR A 114 8.44 9.96 2.67
CA TYR A 114 7.29 10.10 3.54
C TYR A 114 7.58 9.55 4.95
N THR A 115 7.16 10.30 5.97
CA THR A 115 6.96 9.73 7.31
C THR A 115 5.81 8.73 7.29
N ARG A 116 5.71 7.89 8.33
CA ARG A 116 4.60 6.92 8.45
C ARG A 116 3.24 7.64 8.49
N SER A 117 3.11 8.67 9.32
CA SER A 117 1.89 9.47 9.45
C SER A 117 1.62 10.29 8.20
N GLY A 118 2.65 10.88 7.61
CA GLY A 118 2.53 11.69 6.39
C GLY A 118 2.00 10.88 5.21
N MET A 119 2.55 9.69 4.95
CA MET A 119 1.99 8.82 3.91
C MET A 119 0.58 8.35 4.28
N GLY A 120 0.34 8.04 5.56
CA GLY A 120 -0.95 7.56 6.06
C GLY A 120 -2.08 8.55 5.81
N SER A 121 -1.85 9.86 6.06
CA SER A 121 -2.85 10.91 5.82
C SER A 121 -3.21 11.00 4.33
N VAL A 122 -2.21 11.15 3.47
CA VAL A 122 -2.44 11.28 2.02
C VAL A 122 -3.03 9.99 1.43
N TRP A 123 -2.71 8.84 2.01
CA TRP A 123 -3.31 7.56 1.66
C TRP A 123 -4.79 7.51 2.02
N GLN A 124 -5.18 7.99 3.20
CA GLN A 124 -6.60 8.07 3.58
C GLN A 124 -7.37 8.97 2.61
N ASP A 125 -6.82 10.12 2.23
CA ASP A 125 -7.46 11.00 1.26
C ASP A 125 -7.60 10.32 -0.12
N ALA A 126 -6.55 9.66 -0.61
CA ALA A 126 -6.59 8.92 -1.87
C ALA A 126 -7.61 7.77 -1.86
N MET A 127 -7.73 7.05 -0.74
CA MET A 127 -8.70 5.97 -0.58
C MET A 127 -10.12 6.50 -0.50
N PHE A 128 -10.34 7.64 0.16
CA PHE A 128 -11.66 8.27 0.24
C PHE A 128 -12.14 8.67 -1.16
N GLU A 129 -11.27 9.33 -1.93
CA GLU A 129 -11.56 9.76 -3.30
C GLU A 129 -11.80 8.59 -4.24
N TRP A 130 -10.99 7.52 -4.10
CA TRP A 130 -11.18 6.32 -4.89
C TRP A 130 -12.53 5.67 -4.59
N ILE A 131 -12.88 5.48 -3.31
CA ILE A 131 -14.14 4.86 -2.91
C ILE A 131 -15.32 5.75 -3.31
N ALA A 132 -15.26 7.05 -3.06
CA ALA A 132 -16.27 8.02 -3.49
C ALA A 132 -16.49 8.04 -5.01
N SER A 133 -15.53 7.59 -5.83
CA SER A 133 -15.71 7.53 -7.29
C SER A 133 -16.67 6.43 -7.74
N PHE A 134 -17.05 5.50 -6.86
CA PHE A 134 -18.00 4.42 -7.18
C PHE A 134 -19.01 4.10 -6.07
N ASP A 135 -18.90 4.71 -4.89
CA ASP A 135 -19.81 4.55 -3.77
C ASP A 135 -20.48 5.89 -3.41
N ALA A 136 -21.82 5.93 -3.50
CA ALA A 136 -22.58 7.16 -3.32
C ALA A 136 -22.60 7.66 -1.86
N GLU A 137 -22.57 6.76 -0.88
CA GLU A 137 -22.55 7.12 0.53
C GLU A 137 -21.21 7.76 0.89
N ALA A 138 -20.10 7.16 0.44
CA ALA A 138 -18.77 7.73 0.56
C ALA A 138 -18.65 9.07 -0.18
N ALA A 139 -19.24 9.21 -1.36
CA ALA A 139 -19.25 10.47 -2.09
C ALA A 139 -19.98 11.58 -1.31
N ALA A 140 -21.14 11.28 -0.74
CA ALA A 140 -21.89 12.21 0.09
C ALA A 140 -21.12 12.60 1.36
N ALA A 141 -20.47 11.63 2.02
CA ALA A 141 -19.64 11.88 3.19
C ALA A 141 -18.42 12.76 2.86
N LEU A 142 -17.75 12.50 1.74
CA LEU A 142 -16.62 13.31 1.28
C LEU A 142 -17.05 14.76 0.96
N ALA A 143 -18.23 14.95 0.38
CA ALA A 143 -18.80 16.28 0.13
C ALA A 143 -19.06 17.04 1.44
N ARG A 144 -19.64 16.38 2.46
CA ARG A 144 -19.86 16.98 3.79
C ARG A 144 -18.54 17.34 4.47
N LYS A 145 -17.56 16.43 4.45
CA LYS A 145 -16.20 16.68 4.98
C LYS A 145 -15.60 17.93 4.34
N ARG A 146 -15.59 18.03 3.00
CA ARG A 146 -15.03 19.18 2.28
C ARG A 146 -15.74 20.49 2.58
N ALA A 147 -17.07 20.47 2.69
CA ALA A 147 -17.85 21.65 3.05
C ALA A 147 -17.47 22.16 4.45
N ALA A 148 -17.36 21.27 5.42
CA ALA A 148 -16.97 21.60 6.79
C ALA A 148 -15.50 22.07 6.88
N GLU A 149 -14.57 21.45 6.14
CA GLU A 149 -13.17 21.89 6.07
C GLU A 149 -13.04 23.28 5.46
N LEU A 150 -13.82 23.59 4.41
CA LEU A 150 -13.84 24.91 3.80
C LEU A 150 -14.37 25.96 4.78
N GLU A 151 -15.48 25.68 5.47
CA GLU A 151 -16.05 26.56 6.49
C GLU A 151 -15.03 26.83 7.60
N TYR A 152 -14.38 25.78 8.10
CA TYR A 152 -13.33 25.88 9.11
C TYR A 152 -12.17 26.78 8.64
N ILE A 153 -11.67 26.59 7.41
CA ILE A 153 -10.58 27.41 6.86
C ILE A 153 -11.01 28.88 6.74
N LEU A 154 -12.21 29.15 6.24
CA LEU A 154 -12.73 30.51 6.07
C LEU A 154 -12.92 31.22 7.41
N ALA A 155 -13.43 30.52 8.41
CA ALA A 155 -13.65 31.08 9.73
C ALA A 155 -12.34 31.28 10.50
N TYR A 156 -11.39 30.34 10.40
CA TYR A 156 -10.05 30.49 10.96
C TYR A 156 -9.34 31.73 10.39
N LYS A 157 -9.44 31.97 9.07
CA LYS A 157 -8.91 33.19 8.43
C LYS A 157 -9.54 34.49 8.95
N LYS A 158 -10.76 34.42 9.48
CA LYS A 158 -11.49 35.55 10.10
C LYS A 158 -11.24 35.67 11.61
N GLY A 159 -10.36 34.83 12.18
CA GLY A 159 -10.10 34.80 13.63
C GLY A 159 -11.26 34.22 14.46
N LEU A 160 -12.22 33.55 13.83
CA LEU A 160 -13.38 32.96 14.49
C LEU A 160 -13.03 31.56 15.01
N LYS A 161 -13.55 31.22 16.20
CA LYS A 161 -13.49 29.85 16.72
C LYS A 161 -14.61 29.03 16.11
N VAL A 162 -14.25 27.94 15.44
CA VAL A 162 -15.20 26.96 14.90
C VAL A 162 -14.80 25.58 15.38
N ALA A 163 -15.79 24.74 15.65
CA ALA A 163 -15.57 23.34 15.94
C ALA A 163 -14.86 22.67 14.75
N LYS A 164 -14.00 21.70 15.04
CA LYS A 164 -13.45 20.85 13.99
C LYS A 164 -14.56 19.96 13.45
N TYR A 165 -14.47 19.61 12.17
CA TYR A 165 -15.33 18.59 11.60
C TYR A 165 -15.11 17.26 12.31
N GLU A 166 -16.18 16.73 12.90
CA GLU A 166 -16.22 15.38 13.43
C GLU A 166 -16.69 14.43 12.34
N ALA A 167 -15.89 13.41 12.03
CA ALA A 167 -16.17 12.50 10.93
C ALA A 167 -17.39 11.62 11.25
N ASP A 168 -18.45 11.76 10.45
CA ASP A 168 -19.67 10.93 10.51
C ASP A 168 -19.54 9.63 9.69
N TYR A 169 -18.47 9.50 8.90
CA TYR A 169 -18.21 8.35 8.04
C TYR A 169 -16.86 7.71 8.36
N ARG A 170 -16.89 6.42 8.71
CA ARG A 170 -15.68 5.64 8.99
C ARG A 170 -15.15 4.96 7.74
N LEU A 171 -14.35 5.70 6.98
CA LEU A 171 -13.71 5.18 5.76
C LEU A 171 -12.96 3.86 5.96
N ALA A 172 -12.32 3.67 7.12
CA ALA A 172 -11.55 2.47 7.42
C ALA A 172 -12.39 1.18 7.52
N ASP A 173 -13.71 1.31 7.69
CA ASP A 173 -14.65 0.19 7.81
C ASP A 173 -15.23 -0.20 6.45
N HIS A 174 -15.04 0.63 5.41
CA HIS A 174 -15.49 0.32 4.07
C HIS A 174 -14.76 -0.90 3.49
N ALA A 175 -15.48 -1.84 2.86
CA ALA A 175 -14.92 -3.11 2.38
C ALA A 175 -13.81 -2.98 1.32
N GLN A 176 -13.78 -1.85 0.61
CA GLN A 176 -12.71 -1.54 -0.36
C GLN A 176 -11.54 -0.80 0.27
N TYR A 177 -11.62 -0.38 1.53
CA TYR A 177 -10.53 0.31 2.19
C TYR A 177 -9.39 -0.64 2.54
N PHE A 178 -8.18 -0.29 2.12
CA PHE A 178 -6.95 -0.94 2.54
C PHE A 178 -5.86 0.08 2.80
N SER A 179 -4.89 -0.28 3.63
CA SER A 179 -3.64 0.46 3.84
C SER A 179 -2.49 -0.16 3.05
N LEU A 180 -1.40 0.59 2.86
CA LEU A 180 -0.17 0.06 2.27
C LEU A 180 0.37 -1.19 3.00
N GLN A 181 0.08 -1.34 4.30
CA GLN A 181 0.53 -2.48 5.09
C GLN A 181 -0.22 -3.77 4.72
N ASP A 182 -1.45 -3.65 4.24
CA ASP A 182 -2.33 -4.79 3.90
C ASP A 182 -1.95 -5.43 2.56
N ILE A 183 -1.23 -4.70 1.70
CA ILE A 183 -0.87 -5.16 0.34
C ILE A 183 0.09 -6.34 0.37
N ARG A 184 1.10 -6.30 1.25
CA ARG A 184 2.10 -7.37 1.34
C ARG A 184 1.48 -8.72 1.73
N PRO A 185 0.62 -8.80 2.78
CA PRO A 185 -0.14 -10.02 3.06
C PRO A 185 -0.94 -10.54 1.87
N ALA A 186 -1.58 -9.66 1.08
CA ALA A 186 -2.29 -10.07 -0.14
C ALA A 186 -1.33 -10.69 -1.17
N ALA A 187 -0.23 -10.01 -1.50
CA ALA A 187 0.76 -10.51 -2.46
C ALA A 187 1.37 -11.87 -2.06
N ILE A 188 1.70 -12.06 -0.78
CA ILE A 188 2.23 -13.33 -0.27
C ILE A 188 1.16 -14.44 -0.37
N THR A 189 -0.09 -14.11 -0.02
CA THR A 189 -1.20 -15.06 -0.13
C THR A 189 -1.34 -15.57 -1.56
N THR A 190 -1.28 -14.68 -2.56
CA THR A 190 -1.40 -15.02 -3.98
C THR A 190 -0.28 -15.94 -4.47
N LYS A 191 0.95 -15.64 -4.05
CA LYS A 191 2.10 -16.50 -4.34
C LYS A 191 1.90 -17.91 -3.76
N LEU A 192 1.38 -18.00 -2.53
CA LEU A 192 1.07 -19.28 -1.89
C LEU A 192 -0.11 -20.02 -2.56
N SER A 193 -1.17 -19.31 -2.94
CA SER A 193 -2.32 -19.93 -3.63
C SER A 193 -1.93 -20.50 -4.98
N ASN A 194 -1.04 -19.80 -5.69
CA ASN A 194 -0.55 -20.21 -7.00
C ASN A 194 0.59 -21.23 -6.93
N ARG A 195 1.02 -21.63 -5.72
CA ARG A 195 2.13 -22.57 -5.48
C ARG A 195 3.43 -22.15 -6.16
N ASN A 196 3.68 -20.85 -6.19
CA ASN A 196 4.90 -20.33 -6.77
C ASN A 196 6.13 -20.85 -6.01
N ALA A 197 7.11 -21.37 -6.74
CA ALA A 197 8.36 -21.89 -6.17
C ALA A 197 9.10 -20.84 -5.32
N ASP A 198 8.98 -19.55 -5.69
CA ASP A 198 9.64 -18.43 -5.02
C ASP A 198 8.86 -17.85 -3.82
N ALA A 199 7.73 -18.45 -3.41
CA ALA A 199 6.85 -17.84 -2.40
C ALA A 199 7.53 -17.58 -1.05
N TYR A 200 8.46 -18.43 -0.62
CA TYR A 200 9.21 -18.27 0.63
C TYR A 200 10.25 -17.16 0.55
N ASP A 201 11.02 -17.12 -0.55
CA ASP A 201 12.00 -16.07 -0.81
C ASP A 201 11.33 -14.71 -1.02
N PHE A 202 10.14 -14.71 -1.62
CA PHE A 202 9.28 -13.55 -1.76
C PHE A 202 8.79 -13.03 -0.40
N ALA A 203 8.37 -13.92 0.50
CA ALA A 203 7.97 -13.57 1.86
C ALA A 203 9.15 -13.07 2.70
N ALA A 204 10.38 -13.55 2.45
CA ALA A 204 11.62 -13.16 3.12
C ALA A 204 11.46 -13.08 4.66
N HIS A 205 10.86 -14.12 5.23
CA HIS A 205 10.66 -14.26 6.66
C HIS A 205 11.84 -15.00 7.29
N ALA A 206 12.40 -14.47 8.37
CA ALA A 206 13.48 -15.13 9.11
C ALA A 206 13.08 -16.49 9.72
N ASN A 207 11.77 -16.74 9.86
CA ASN A 207 11.23 -18.04 10.24
C ASN A 207 10.16 -18.45 9.21
N PRO A 208 10.37 -19.54 8.43
CA PRO A 208 9.41 -20.01 7.44
C PRO A 208 8.03 -20.37 8.00
N SER A 209 7.95 -20.82 9.26
CA SER A 209 6.68 -21.17 9.92
C SER A 209 5.71 -19.97 10.02
N THR A 210 6.24 -18.74 10.12
CA THR A 210 5.45 -17.51 10.15
C THR A 210 4.70 -17.28 8.83
N THR A 211 5.24 -17.74 7.71
CA THR A 211 4.60 -17.60 6.39
C THR A 211 3.36 -18.50 6.29
N HIS A 212 3.48 -19.76 6.72
CA HIS A 212 2.35 -20.69 6.76
C HIS A 212 1.27 -20.30 7.76
N LYS A 213 1.67 -19.87 8.97
CA LYS A 213 0.73 -19.56 10.06
C LYS A 213 -0.13 -18.33 9.79
N HIS A 214 0.40 -17.33 9.09
CA HIS A 214 -0.28 -16.03 8.94
C HIS A 214 -0.87 -15.78 7.54
N TYR A 215 -0.44 -16.48 6.50
CA TYR A 215 -0.81 -16.14 5.12
C TYR A 215 -1.39 -17.27 4.26
N ASP A 216 -1.47 -18.52 4.76
CA ASP A 216 -2.19 -19.57 4.03
C ASP A 216 -3.72 -19.38 4.16
N ARG A 217 -4.34 -18.73 3.16
CA ARG A 217 -5.79 -18.46 3.11
C ARG A 217 -6.61 -19.58 2.45
N ARG A 218 -6.01 -20.75 2.16
CA ARG A 218 -6.72 -21.85 1.48
C ARG A 218 -7.80 -22.44 2.39
N LYS A 219 -9.08 -22.25 2.01
CA LYS A 219 -10.20 -23.00 2.60
C LYS A 219 -10.16 -24.49 2.25
N ILE A 220 -9.48 -24.84 1.15
CA ILE A 220 -9.32 -26.22 0.67
C ILE A 220 -7.82 -26.51 0.52
N LYS A 221 -7.30 -27.40 1.36
CA LYS A 221 -5.92 -27.89 1.29
C LYS A 221 -5.89 -29.08 0.33
N LYS A 222 -5.50 -28.84 -0.93
CA LYS A 222 -5.27 -29.91 -1.91
C LYS A 222 -3.80 -30.35 -1.83
N ALA A 223 -3.55 -31.63 -1.62
CA ALA A 223 -2.24 -32.25 -1.81
C ALA A 223 -2.32 -33.21 -3.01
N GLY A 224 -1.24 -33.35 -3.76
CA GLY A 224 -1.10 -34.52 -4.64
C GLY A 224 -0.87 -35.75 -3.76
N ALA A 225 -1.27 -36.92 -4.24
CA ALA A 225 -0.80 -38.16 -3.64
C ALA A 225 0.73 -38.20 -3.76
N THR A 226 1.38 -38.97 -2.90
CA THR A 226 2.84 -39.20 -2.94
C THR A 226 3.29 -39.96 -4.19
N GLU A 227 2.36 -40.27 -5.08
CA GLU A 227 2.45 -41.02 -6.33
C GLU A 227 1.69 -40.29 -7.45
#